data_AF-B7FP56-F1
#
_entry.id   AF-B7FP56-F1
#
_cell.length_a   1.000
_cell.length_b   1.000
_cell.length_c   1.000
_cell.angle_alpha   90.00
_cell.angle_beta   90.00
_cell.angle_gamma   90.00
#
_symmetry.space_group_name_H-M   'P 1'
#
loop_
_entity.id
_entity.type
_entity.pdbx_description
1 polymer ?
#
loop_
_entity_poly.entity_id
_entity_poly.type
_entity_poly.pdbx_seq_one_letter_code
_entity_poly.pdbx_strand_id
1 'polypeptide(L)'
;MKSRSSTASIFLYVVTLCGLMFDVTSYSPKSPVTTKPNFSPRAPRNSNAAGEEVSVHRILAEERRKQWIDQSLHYYTKVMREERRRTLGQAKNFNSADYQDDFMLLAKKHYFALRKIKDGKPGHAETIYRRVIDELSADDEHCDHAKLAVTTLLLALLLQRLGDIKQTRSVFLNFFRIAVLESAKDEECACSAKVLQAYALFEMKQGHSLKSLDIVCKAVKLDPSLAPVLRWKQFRDALERRAVQQV
;
A
#
# COMPACT_ATOMS: atom_id res chain seq x y z
N MET A 1 6.45 -11.73 -32.62
CA MET A 1 5.77 -10.53 -32.11
C MET A 1 6.24 -10.24 -30.69
N LYS A 2 6.96 -9.14 -30.46
CA LYS A 2 7.50 -8.77 -29.14
C LYS A 2 6.40 -8.16 -28.27
N SER A 3 5.88 -8.93 -27.31
CA SER A 3 5.02 -8.42 -26.24
C SER A 3 5.83 -7.42 -25.41
N ARG A 4 5.56 -6.11 -25.58
CA ARG A 4 6.16 -5.06 -24.76
C ARG A 4 5.50 -5.11 -23.38
N SER A 5 6.32 -5.39 -22.38
CA SER A 5 5.96 -5.65 -20.99
C SER A 5 5.14 -4.54 -20.33
N SER A 6 3.95 -4.91 -19.86
CA SER A 6 3.02 -4.10 -19.05
C SER A 6 3.47 -3.93 -17.58
N THR A 7 4.71 -4.32 -17.23
CA THR A 7 5.29 -4.14 -15.89
C THR A 7 5.52 -2.67 -15.50
N ALA A 8 5.64 -1.78 -16.49
CA ALA A 8 5.79 -0.35 -16.24
C ALA A 8 4.55 0.26 -15.56
N SER A 9 3.33 -0.28 -15.78
CA SER A 9 2.10 0.39 -15.35
C SER A 9 1.81 0.29 -13.84
N ILE A 10 2.19 -0.82 -13.20
CA ILE A 10 1.99 -1.04 -11.75
C ILE A 10 3.09 -0.32 -10.96
N PHE A 11 4.33 -0.35 -11.45
CA PHE A 11 5.45 0.37 -10.84
C PHE A 11 5.27 1.89 -10.95
N LEU A 12 4.81 2.39 -12.11
CA LEU A 12 4.45 3.80 -12.23
C LEU A 12 3.34 4.17 -11.25
N TYR A 13 2.30 3.36 -11.01
CA TYR A 13 1.22 3.77 -10.09
C TYR A 13 1.54 3.67 -8.60
N VAL A 14 2.40 2.75 -8.15
CA VAL A 14 2.91 2.79 -6.76
C VAL A 14 3.88 3.96 -6.59
N VAL A 15 4.70 4.27 -7.60
CA VAL A 15 5.54 5.48 -7.63
C VAL A 15 4.69 6.75 -7.76
N THR A 16 3.53 6.73 -8.43
CA THR A 16 2.58 7.84 -8.54
C THR A 16 1.71 7.97 -7.28
N LEU A 17 1.37 6.87 -6.60
CA LEU A 17 0.75 6.90 -5.27
C LEU A 17 1.75 7.38 -4.21
N CYS A 18 3.03 7.05 -4.35
CA CYS A 18 4.11 7.69 -3.59
C CYS A 18 4.23 9.16 -3.98
N GLY A 19 4.29 9.51 -5.27
CA GLY A 19 4.48 10.89 -5.78
C GLY A 19 3.34 11.84 -5.39
N LEU A 20 2.08 11.44 -5.60
CA LEU A 20 0.89 12.19 -5.17
C LEU A 20 0.75 12.24 -3.63
N MET A 21 1.48 11.42 -2.89
CA MET A 21 1.54 11.50 -1.43
C MET A 21 2.82 12.17 -0.89
N PHE A 22 3.83 12.40 -1.73
CA PHE A 22 5.03 13.17 -1.40
C PHE A 22 4.89 14.66 -1.75
N ASP A 23 3.93 15.06 -2.58
CA ASP A 23 3.61 16.47 -2.88
C ASP A 23 2.79 17.21 -1.78
N VAL A 24 2.66 16.62 -0.58
CA VAL A 24 2.09 17.30 0.60
C VAL A 24 3.20 17.83 1.51
N THR A 25 4.27 18.39 0.94
CA THR A 25 5.27 19.19 1.68
C THR A 25 4.83 20.64 1.89
N SER A 26 3.64 21.04 1.44
CA SER A 26 3.08 22.39 1.64
C SER A 26 2.12 22.51 2.84
N TYR A 27 2.01 21.50 3.71
CA TYR A 27 1.26 21.65 4.96
C TYR A 27 2.12 22.40 6.00
N SER A 28 2.23 23.71 5.82
CA SER A 28 2.68 24.63 6.87
C SER A 28 1.61 24.69 7.95
N PRO A 29 1.86 24.23 9.19
CA PRO A 29 0.89 24.37 10.27
C PRO A 29 0.69 25.87 10.53
N LYS A 30 -0.48 26.40 10.16
CA LYS A 30 -0.86 27.76 10.56
C LYS A 30 -0.97 27.76 12.08
N SER A 31 -0.13 28.57 12.72
CA SER A 31 -0.15 28.87 14.14
C SER A 31 -1.56 29.28 14.60
N PRO A 32 -1.96 28.95 15.83
CA PRO A 32 -3.28 29.25 16.34
C PRO A 32 -3.43 30.77 16.54
N VAL A 33 -4.17 31.42 15.65
CA VAL A 33 -4.61 32.81 15.85
C VAL A 33 -5.72 32.79 16.91
N THR A 34 -5.39 33.31 18.09
CA THR A 34 -6.32 33.46 19.20
C THR A 34 -7.15 34.73 18.99
N THR A 35 -8.19 34.66 18.16
CA THR A 35 -9.20 35.73 18.05
C THR A 35 -10.31 35.48 19.06
N LYS A 36 -10.40 36.38 20.06
CA LYS A 36 -11.52 36.44 21.02
C LYS A 36 -12.83 36.68 20.26
N PRO A 37 -13.92 35.95 20.55
CA PRO A 37 -15.22 36.23 19.95
C PRO A 37 -15.84 37.47 20.60
N ASN A 38 -16.10 38.48 19.78
CA ASN A 38 -16.91 39.64 20.13
C ASN A 38 -18.39 39.23 19.98
N PHE A 39 -19.08 39.02 21.10
CA PHE A 39 -20.51 38.68 21.10
C PHE A 39 -21.34 39.95 20.83
N SER A 40 -21.99 39.99 19.68
CA SER A 40 -23.04 40.95 19.38
C SER A 40 -24.36 40.17 19.18
N PRO A 41 -25.48 40.53 19.84
CA PRO A 41 -26.73 39.78 19.73
C PRO A 41 -27.35 40.01 18.34
N ARG A 42 -27.43 38.95 17.53
CA ARG A 42 -28.09 38.98 16.22
C ARG A 42 -29.52 38.47 16.34
N ALA A 43 -30.46 39.27 15.87
CA ALA A 43 -31.89 38.99 15.85
C ALA A 43 -32.25 37.66 15.14
N PRO A 44 -33.37 37.00 15.52
CA PRO A 44 -33.80 35.76 14.91
C PRO A 44 -34.23 36.00 13.45
N ARG A 45 -33.50 35.37 12.52
CA ARG A 45 -33.83 35.36 11.09
C ARG A 45 -34.56 34.06 10.78
N ASN A 46 -35.82 34.20 10.41
CA ASN A 46 -36.71 33.12 9.98
C ASN A 46 -36.09 32.35 8.79
N SER A 47 -35.83 31.04 8.95
CA SER A 47 -35.16 30.21 7.95
C SER A 47 -35.97 28.96 7.62
N ASN A 48 -37.00 29.11 6.78
CA ASN A 48 -37.81 28.01 6.23
C ASN A 48 -37.49 27.73 4.75
N ALA A 49 -36.22 27.84 4.33
CA ALA A 49 -35.83 27.64 2.92
C ALA A 49 -34.50 26.89 2.72
N ALA A 50 -34.00 26.17 3.73
CA ALA A 50 -32.71 25.45 3.68
C ALA A 50 -32.85 23.91 3.51
N GLY A 51 -34.00 23.44 3.01
CA GLY A 51 -34.31 22.01 2.92
C GLY A 51 -33.80 21.30 1.66
N GLU A 52 -33.56 22.01 0.55
CA GLU A 52 -33.31 21.37 -0.76
C GLU A 52 -31.83 21.27 -1.15
N GLU A 53 -30.98 22.25 -0.83
CA GLU A 53 -29.56 22.25 -1.27
C GLU A 53 -28.70 21.15 -0.63
N VAL A 54 -29.10 20.65 0.54
CA VAL A 54 -28.39 19.57 1.25
C VAL A 54 -28.50 18.22 0.50
N SER A 55 -29.52 18.05 -0.35
CA SER A 55 -29.80 16.82 -1.08
C SER A 55 -28.81 16.57 -2.23
N VAL A 56 -28.55 17.59 -3.05
CA VAL A 56 -27.70 17.46 -4.26
C VAL A 56 -26.24 17.18 -3.90
N HIS A 57 -25.71 17.85 -2.87
CA HIS A 57 -24.33 17.63 -2.42
C HIS A 57 -24.10 16.22 -1.89
N ARG A 58 -25.11 15.63 -1.23
CA ARG A 58 -25.06 14.26 -0.74
C ARG A 58 -25.04 13.26 -1.89
N ILE A 59 -25.91 13.43 -2.89
CA ILE A 59 -25.97 12.57 -4.08
C ILE A 59 -24.62 12.61 -4.83
N LEU A 60 -24.07 13.80 -5.07
CA LEU A 60 -22.76 13.95 -5.73
C LEU A 60 -21.59 13.36 -4.93
N ALA A 61 -21.69 13.35 -3.59
CA ALA A 61 -20.69 12.70 -2.75
C ALA A 61 -20.79 11.16 -2.81
N GLU A 62 -22.01 10.62 -2.85
CA GLU A 62 -22.28 9.18 -3.00
C GLU A 62 -21.83 8.67 -4.38
N GLU A 63 -22.07 9.45 -5.45
CA GLU A 63 -21.64 9.13 -6.82
C GLU A 63 -20.11 9.07 -6.93
N ARG A 64 -19.40 10.07 -6.38
CA ARG A 64 -17.94 10.09 -6.33
C ARG A 64 -17.39 8.93 -5.50
N ARG A 65 -18.06 8.57 -4.41
CA ARG A 65 -17.70 7.40 -3.61
C ARG A 65 -17.84 6.11 -4.42
N LYS A 66 -18.96 5.93 -5.14
CA LYS A 66 -19.20 4.77 -5.98
C LYS A 66 -18.15 4.66 -7.09
N GLN A 67 -17.91 5.75 -7.83
CA GLN A 67 -16.87 5.79 -8.87
C GLN A 67 -15.48 5.44 -8.35
N TRP A 68 -15.12 5.95 -7.16
CA TRP A 68 -13.83 5.64 -6.56
C TRP A 68 -13.73 4.16 -6.15
N ILE A 69 -14.80 3.59 -5.58
CA ILE A 69 -14.89 2.16 -5.26
C ILE A 69 -14.77 1.33 -6.54
N ASP A 70 -15.47 1.70 -7.61
CA ASP A 70 -15.43 1.00 -8.89
C ASP A 70 -14.04 1.06 -9.54
N GLN A 71 -13.37 2.22 -9.48
CA GLN A 71 -12.00 2.37 -9.97
C GLN A 71 -10.99 1.54 -9.17
N SER A 72 -11.13 1.53 -7.84
CA SER A 72 -10.26 0.73 -6.98
C SER A 72 -10.54 -0.76 -7.14
N LEU A 73 -11.80 -1.19 -7.26
CA LEU A 73 -12.18 -2.55 -7.63
C LEU A 73 -11.59 -2.94 -8.99
N HIS A 74 -11.70 -2.07 -9.99
CA HIS A 74 -11.11 -2.31 -11.31
C HIS A 74 -9.60 -2.46 -11.23
N TYR A 75 -8.92 -1.60 -10.46
CA TYR A 75 -7.48 -1.69 -10.22
C TYR A 75 -7.09 -3.00 -9.55
N TYR A 76 -7.72 -3.35 -8.44
CA TYR A 76 -7.45 -4.60 -7.73
C TYR A 76 -7.74 -5.80 -8.62
N THR A 77 -8.85 -5.80 -9.34
CA THR A 77 -9.18 -6.83 -10.33
C THR A 77 -8.10 -6.95 -11.40
N LYS A 78 -7.60 -5.82 -11.92
CA LYS A 78 -6.57 -5.80 -12.96
C LYS A 78 -5.22 -6.27 -12.44
N VAL A 79 -4.73 -5.73 -11.34
CA VAL A 79 -3.44 -6.10 -10.72
C VAL A 79 -3.45 -7.58 -10.34
N MET A 80 -4.54 -8.06 -9.74
CA MET A 80 -4.63 -9.44 -9.28
C MET A 80 -4.93 -10.42 -10.42
N ARG A 81 -5.57 -9.99 -11.52
CA ARG A 81 -5.67 -10.80 -12.75
C ARG A 81 -4.34 -10.91 -13.47
N GLU A 82 -3.52 -9.85 -13.47
CA GLU A 82 -2.18 -9.86 -14.05
C GLU A 82 -1.26 -10.77 -13.23
N GLU A 83 -1.34 -10.71 -11.89
CA GLU A 83 -0.62 -11.62 -10.99
C GLU A 83 -1.09 -13.07 -11.17
N ARG A 84 -2.42 -13.30 -11.22
CA ARG A 84 -3.00 -14.61 -11.55
C ARG A 84 -2.47 -15.14 -12.89
N ARG A 85 -2.42 -14.31 -13.94
CA ARG A 85 -1.90 -14.72 -15.26
C ARG A 85 -0.42 -15.11 -15.23
N ARG A 86 0.35 -14.61 -14.27
CA ARG A 86 1.76 -14.99 -14.08
C ARG A 86 1.93 -16.29 -13.29
N THR A 87 1.04 -16.57 -12.34
CA THR A 87 1.00 -17.85 -11.60
C THR A 87 0.22 -18.97 -12.32
N LEU A 88 -0.51 -18.64 -13.39
CA LEU A 88 -1.44 -19.51 -14.14
C LEU A 88 -0.80 -20.61 -15.02
N GLY A 89 0.41 -21.06 -14.70
CA GLY A 89 0.81 -22.41 -15.09
C GLY A 89 0.01 -23.52 -14.37
N GLN A 90 -0.67 -23.21 -13.25
CA GLN A 90 -1.16 -24.25 -12.32
C GLN A 90 -2.57 -24.06 -11.70
N ALA A 91 -3.38 -23.09 -12.12
CA ALA A 91 -4.44 -22.59 -11.22
C ALA A 91 -5.90 -23.01 -11.60
N LYS A 92 -6.49 -23.93 -10.81
CA LYS A 92 -7.90 -24.38 -10.79
C LYS A 92 -8.88 -23.25 -10.38
N ASN A 93 -10.04 -23.15 -11.05
CA ASN A 93 -11.31 -22.50 -10.62
C ASN A 93 -11.30 -21.21 -9.75
N PHE A 94 -10.63 -20.14 -10.19
CA PHE A 94 -10.67 -18.80 -9.55
C PHE A 94 -11.93 -17.96 -9.83
N ASN A 95 -12.99 -18.58 -10.34
CA ASN A 95 -14.26 -17.93 -10.73
C ASN A 95 -15.40 -18.19 -9.74
N SER A 96 -15.14 -18.75 -8.56
CA SER A 96 -16.20 -18.87 -7.54
C SER A 96 -16.68 -17.49 -7.09
N ALA A 97 -17.98 -17.36 -6.84
CA ALA A 97 -18.59 -16.14 -6.31
C ALA A 97 -17.96 -15.76 -4.96
N ASP A 98 -17.72 -16.77 -4.11
CA ASP A 98 -17.13 -16.60 -2.78
C ASP A 98 -15.76 -15.92 -2.82
N TYR A 99 -14.89 -16.31 -3.77
CA TYR A 99 -13.59 -15.67 -3.93
C TYR A 99 -13.75 -14.19 -4.29
N GLN A 100 -14.70 -13.84 -5.16
CA GLN A 100 -14.95 -12.43 -5.53
C GLN A 100 -15.47 -11.59 -4.36
N ASP A 101 -16.33 -12.17 -3.52
CA ASP A 101 -16.87 -11.49 -2.34
C ASP A 101 -15.77 -11.17 -1.32
N ASP A 102 -14.81 -12.09 -1.12
CA ASP A 102 -13.64 -11.84 -0.27
C ASP A 102 -12.77 -10.68 -0.77
N PHE A 103 -12.54 -10.58 -2.09
CA PHE A 103 -11.81 -9.44 -2.66
C PHE A 103 -12.55 -8.14 -2.44
N MET A 104 -13.86 -8.15 -2.68
CA MET A 104 -14.67 -6.95 -2.50
C MET A 104 -14.63 -6.50 -1.04
N LEU A 105 -14.70 -7.42 -0.09
CA LEU A 105 -14.61 -7.11 1.33
C LEU A 105 -13.25 -6.51 1.70
N LEU A 106 -12.15 -7.10 1.25
CA LEU A 106 -10.80 -6.58 1.47
C LEU A 106 -10.62 -5.18 0.87
N ALA A 107 -11.08 -4.98 -0.38
CA ALA A 107 -11.02 -3.68 -1.04
C ALA A 107 -11.81 -2.61 -0.27
N LYS A 108 -13.00 -2.95 0.24
CA LYS A 108 -13.78 -2.07 1.13
C LYS A 108 -13.00 -1.71 2.39
N LYS A 109 -12.34 -2.67 3.06
CA LYS A 109 -11.50 -2.41 4.25
C LYS A 109 -10.35 -1.45 3.93
N HIS A 110 -9.63 -1.66 2.83
CA HIS A 110 -8.58 -0.75 2.37
C HIS A 110 -9.10 0.65 2.05
N TYR A 111 -10.27 0.76 1.42
CA TYR A 111 -10.92 2.05 1.17
C TYR A 111 -11.22 2.79 2.47
N PHE A 112 -11.82 2.10 3.46
CA PHE A 112 -12.12 2.71 4.75
C PHE A 112 -10.85 3.19 5.46
N ALA A 113 -9.75 2.41 5.42
CA ALA A 113 -8.47 2.84 5.95
C ALA A 113 -7.95 4.12 5.27
N LEU A 114 -7.96 4.17 3.94
CA LEU A 114 -7.58 5.37 3.18
C LEU A 114 -8.45 6.58 3.52
N ARG A 115 -9.75 6.37 3.73
CA ARG A 115 -10.66 7.44 4.16
C ARG A 115 -10.28 7.96 5.55
N LYS A 116 -9.96 7.08 6.50
CA LYS A 116 -9.49 7.49 7.84
C LYS A 116 -8.20 8.30 7.76
N ILE A 117 -7.27 7.97 6.85
CA ILE A 117 -6.06 8.79 6.61
C ILE A 117 -6.45 10.19 6.12
N LYS A 118 -7.36 10.29 5.14
CA LYS A 118 -7.84 11.58 4.61
C LYS A 118 -8.58 12.43 5.65
N ASP A 119 -9.29 11.78 6.57
CA ASP A 119 -10.00 12.45 7.67
C ASP A 119 -9.07 12.84 8.85
N GLY A 120 -7.74 12.73 8.68
CA GLY A 120 -6.76 13.09 9.72
C GLY A 120 -6.69 12.09 10.88
N LYS A 121 -7.16 10.85 10.67
CA LYS A 121 -7.25 9.78 11.67
C LYS A 121 -6.35 8.59 11.32
N PRO A 122 -5.02 8.77 11.16
CA PRO A 122 -4.12 7.71 10.72
C PRO A 122 -4.05 6.52 11.69
N GLY A 123 -4.19 6.73 12.99
CA GLY A 123 -4.22 5.63 13.98
C GLY A 123 -5.38 4.65 13.75
N HIS A 124 -6.55 5.13 13.31
CA HIS A 124 -7.66 4.23 12.96
C HIS A 124 -7.37 3.44 11.68
N ALA A 125 -6.69 4.04 10.70
CA ALA A 125 -6.29 3.35 9.49
C ALA A 125 -5.27 2.24 9.80
N GLU A 126 -4.33 2.51 10.70
CA GLU A 126 -3.38 1.52 11.21
C GLU A 126 -4.11 0.34 11.86
N THR A 127 -5.08 0.60 12.75
CA THR A 127 -5.87 -0.47 13.38
C THR A 127 -6.59 -1.34 12.34
N ILE A 128 -7.13 -0.72 11.27
CA ILE A 128 -7.79 -1.46 10.18
C ILE A 128 -6.78 -2.36 9.46
N TYR A 129 -5.61 -1.84 9.08
CA TYR A 129 -4.61 -2.64 8.37
C TYR A 129 -4.06 -3.78 9.22
N ARG A 130 -3.79 -3.56 10.51
CA ARG A 130 -3.34 -4.63 11.42
C ARG A 130 -4.37 -5.73 11.53
N ARG A 131 -5.64 -5.38 11.75
CA ARG A 131 -6.72 -6.36 11.80
C ARG A 131 -6.82 -7.19 10.51
N VAL A 132 -6.70 -6.55 9.35
CA VAL A 132 -6.71 -7.27 8.06
C VAL A 132 -5.52 -8.21 7.94
N ILE A 133 -4.32 -7.80 8.38
CA ILE A 133 -3.15 -8.68 8.40
C ILE A 133 -3.39 -9.88 9.32
N ASP A 134 -3.91 -9.64 10.53
CA ASP A 134 -4.20 -10.71 11.49
C ASP A 134 -5.24 -11.69 10.94
N GLU A 135 -6.31 -11.19 10.30
CA GLU A 135 -7.32 -12.02 9.61
C GLU A 135 -6.71 -12.85 8.47
N LEU A 136 -5.86 -12.25 7.64
CA LEU A 136 -5.21 -12.95 6.52
C LEU A 136 -4.15 -13.96 6.96
N SER A 137 -3.57 -13.77 8.15
CA SER A 137 -2.50 -14.65 8.69
C SER A 137 -3.05 -15.78 9.56
N ALA A 138 -4.36 -15.76 9.89
CA ALA A 138 -5.02 -16.80 10.67
C ALA A 138 -5.71 -17.87 9.80
N ASP A 139 -5.76 -17.64 8.48
CA ASP A 139 -6.36 -18.57 7.52
C ASP A 139 -5.32 -19.64 7.10
N ASP A 140 -5.24 -20.70 7.92
CA ASP A 140 -4.24 -21.78 7.77
C ASP A 140 -4.41 -22.60 6.49
N GLU A 141 -5.59 -22.59 5.85
CA GLU A 141 -5.87 -23.43 4.69
C GLU A 141 -5.48 -22.79 3.35
N HIS A 142 -5.53 -21.45 3.25
CA HIS A 142 -5.28 -20.73 2.00
C HIS A 142 -4.69 -19.33 2.23
N CYS A 143 -3.43 -19.24 2.69
CA CYS A 143 -2.75 -17.95 2.76
C CYS A 143 -2.59 -17.33 1.35
N ASP A 144 -3.41 -16.32 1.06
CA ASP A 144 -3.27 -15.51 -0.15
C ASP A 144 -2.14 -14.49 0.07
N HIS A 145 -0.90 -14.94 -0.17
CA HIS A 145 0.33 -14.14 -0.05
C HIS A 145 0.23 -12.79 -0.78
N ALA A 146 -0.57 -12.68 -1.84
CA ALA A 146 -0.76 -11.44 -2.57
C ALA A 146 -1.61 -10.44 -1.78
N LYS A 147 -2.74 -10.87 -1.18
CA LYS A 147 -3.55 -10.03 -0.27
C LYS A 147 -2.72 -9.55 0.93
N LEU A 148 -1.97 -10.47 1.54
CA LEU A 148 -1.13 -10.17 2.69
C LEU A 148 -0.01 -9.19 2.33
N ALA A 149 0.67 -9.39 1.19
CA ALA A 149 1.71 -8.50 0.70
C ALA A 149 1.20 -7.07 0.47
N VAL A 150 0.04 -6.90 -0.18
CA VAL A 150 -0.53 -5.57 -0.43
C VAL A 150 -0.87 -4.87 0.87
N THR A 151 -1.53 -5.56 1.80
CA THR A 151 -1.93 -4.97 3.09
C THR A 151 -0.69 -4.57 3.91
N THR A 152 0.34 -5.42 3.91
CA THR A 152 1.65 -5.16 4.55
C THR A 152 2.30 -3.91 4.00
N LEU A 153 2.34 -3.75 2.67
CA LEU A 153 2.93 -2.57 2.03
C LEU A 153 2.16 -1.30 2.39
N LEU A 154 0.82 -1.34 2.41
CA LEU A 154 0.00 -0.20 2.81
C LEU A 154 0.26 0.22 4.27
N LEU A 155 0.34 -0.76 5.19
CA LEU A 155 0.67 -0.49 6.59
C LEU A 155 2.09 0.09 6.74
N ALA A 156 3.07 -0.51 6.06
CA ALA A 156 4.45 -0.05 6.11
C ALA A 156 4.59 1.40 5.62
N LEU A 157 3.91 1.77 4.53
CA LEU A 157 3.86 3.14 4.01
C LEU A 157 3.20 4.11 4.99
N LEU A 158 2.10 3.71 5.63
CA LEU A 158 1.44 4.52 6.66
C LEU A 158 2.39 4.80 7.83
N LEU A 159 3.02 3.77 8.38
CA LEU A 159 3.95 3.90 9.51
C LEU A 159 5.17 4.75 9.14
N GLN A 160 5.67 4.60 7.91
CA GLN A 160 6.77 5.43 7.41
C GLN A 160 6.38 6.91 7.35
N ARG A 161 5.14 7.23 6.95
CA ARG A 161 4.62 8.61 6.97
C ARG A 161 4.51 9.16 8.38
N LEU A 162 4.19 8.31 9.36
CA LEU A 162 4.13 8.70 10.78
C LEU A 162 5.51 8.82 11.42
N GLY A 163 6.59 8.48 10.70
CA GLY A 163 7.96 8.50 11.22
C GLY A 163 8.30 7.31 12.13
N ASP A 164 7.43 6.30 12.23
CA ASP A 164 7.64 5.15 13.09
C ASP A 164 8.50 4.07 12.40
N ILE A 165 9.80 4.36 12.30
CA ILE A 165 10.79 3.52 11.60
C ILE A 165 10.88 2.12 12.23
N LYS A 166 10.75 2.02 13.55
CA LYS A 166 10.85 0.73 14.26
C LYS A 166 9.66 -0.15 13.91
N GLN A 167 8.44 0.40 13.94
CA GLN A 167 7.26 -0.37 13.57
C GLN A 167 7.22 -0.70 12.08
N THR A 168 7.66 0.20 11.18
CA THR A 168 7.78 -0.13 9.76
C THR A 168 8.68 -1.36 9.55
N ARG A 169 9.84 -1.44 10.22
CA ARG A 169 10.70 -2.64 10.17
C ARG A 169 9.99 -3.89 10.68
N SER A 170 9.30 -3.78 11.81
CA SER A 170 8.57 -4.90 12.41
C SER A 170 7.52 -5.47 11.45
N VAL A 171 6.79 -4.61 10.73
CA VAL A 171 5.78 -5.03 9.74
C VAL A 171 6.40 -5.84 8.61
N PHE A 172 7.52 -5.38 8.03
CA PHE A 172 8.24 -6.15 7.00
C PHE A 172 8.73 -7.50 7.53
N LEU A 173 9.35 -7.51 8.71
CA LEU A 173 9.87 -8.75 9.30
C LEU A 173 8.75 -9.74 9.65
N ASN A 174 7.60 -9.25 10.12
CA ASN A 174 6.45 -10.11 10.41
C ASN A 174 5.90 -10.75 9.14
N PHE A 175 5.81 -9.99 8.03
CA PHE A 175 5.42 -10.56 6.74
C PHE A 175 6.33 -11.70 6.32
N PHE A 176 7.65 -11.53 6.40
CA PHE A 176 8.57 -12.60 6.03
C PHE A 176 8.52 -13.78 6.99
N ARG A 177 8.26 -13.55 8.28
CA ARG A 177 8.05 -14.65 9.22
C ARG A 177 6.85 -15.50 8.80
N ILE A 178 5.73 -14.88 8.46
CA ILE A 178 4.51 -15.58 8.01
C ILE A 178 4.77 -16.27 6.67
N ALA A 179 5.20 -15.51 5.66
CA ALA A 179 5.40 -16.02 4.32
C ALA A 179 6.43 -17.16 4.25
N VAL A 180 7.54 -17.09 5.00
CA VAL A 180 8.58 -18.14 5.01
C VAL A 180 8.15 -19.39 5.77
N LEU A 181 7.37 -19.26 6.85
CA LEU A 181 6.87 -20.43 7.59
C LEU A 181 5.90 -21.25 6.74
N GLU A 182 5.10 -20.59 5.90
CA GLU A 182 4.10 -21.24 5.05
C GLU A 182 4.71 -21.74 3.72
N SER A 183 5.74 -21.06 3.19
CA SER A 183 6.49 -21.51 2.02
C SER A 183 7.60 -22.50 2.40
N ALA A 184 7.21 -23.65 2.98
CA ALA A 184 8.11 -24.78 3.20
C ALA A 184 8.67 -25.39 1.89
N LYS A 185 8.18 -24.93 0.73
CA LYS A 185 8.73 -25.20 -0.59
C LYS A 185 9.30 -23.89 -1.11
N ASP A 186 10.54 -23.92 -1.60
CA ASP A 186 11.28 -22.79 -2.21
C ASP A 186 10.59 -22.25 -3.49
N GLU A 187 9.29 -22.01 -3.45
CA GLU A 187 8.50 -21.53 -4.57
C GLU A 187 8.75 -20.03 -4.74
N GLU A 188 9.16 -19.66 -5.95
CA GLU A 188 9.34 -18.29 -6.40
C GLU A 188 8.03 -17.51 -6.27
N CYS A 189 7.86 -16.78 -5.15
CA CYS A 189 6.69 -15.94 -4.92
C CYS A 189 6.98 -14.48 -5.33
N ALA A 190 6.46 -14.07 -6.50
CA ALA A 190 6.60 -12.70 -7.00
C ALA A 190 6.05 -11.63 -6.02
N CYS A 191 5.03 -11.97 -5.23
CA CYS A 191 4.49 -11.07 -4.19
C CYS A 191 5.52 -10.84 -3.07
N SER A 192 6.14 -11.90 -2.55
CA SER A 192 7.20 -11.82 -1.54
C SER A 192 8.42 -11.07 -2.06
N ALA A 193 8.78 -11.26 -3.33
CA ALA A 193 9.86 -10.52 -3.99
C ALA A 193 9.62 -9.01 -4.00
N LYS A 194 8.38 -8.57 -4.31
CA LYS A 194 8.00 -7.15 -4.25
C LYS A 194 8.07 -6.58 -2.83
N VAL A 195 7.67 -7.35 -1.81
CA VAL A 195 7.79 -6.90 -0.40
C VAL A 195 9.26 -6.79 0.00
N LEU A 196 10.13 -7.73 -0.39
CA LEU A 196 11.58 -7.63 -0.17
C LEU A 196 12.18 -6.41 -0.86
N GLN A 197 11.79 -6.15 -2.10
CA GLN A 197 12.25 -4.98 -2.83
C GLN A 197 11.86 -3.68 -2.12
N ALA A 198 10.61 -3.57 -1.66
CA ALA A 198 10.15 -2.42 -0.89
C ALA A 198 10.92 -2.28 0.45
N TYR A 199 11.17 -3.38 1.14
CA TYR A 199 11.96 -3.38 2.38
C TYR A 199 13.42 -2.97 2.14
N ALA A 200 14.02 -3.42 1.04
CA ALA A 200 15.36 -2.99 0.63
C ALA A 200 15.41 -1.47 0.42
N LEU A 201 14.46 -0.91 -0.33
CA LEU A 201 14.40 0.54 -0.55
C LEU A 201 14.19 1.32 0.76
N PHE A 202 13.37 0.78 1.66
CA PHE A 202 13.21 1.34 2.99
C PHE A 202 14.53 1.37 3.77
N GLU A 203 15.27 0.26 3.85
CA GLU A 203 16.55 0.22 4.58
C GLU A 203 17.63 1.09 3.92
N MET A 204 17.62 1.19 2.59
CA MET A 204 18.49 2.13 1.85
C MET A 204 18.26 3.56 2.31
N LYS A 205 16.99 3.99 2.44
CA LYS A 205 16.63 5.32 2.93
C LYS A 205 17.05 5.55 4.39
N GLN A 206 17.15 4.49 5.20
CA GLN A 206 17.63 4.57 6.58
C GLN A 206 19.17 4.53 6.70
N GLY A 207 19.90 4.54 5.58
CA GLY A 207 21.37 4.52 5.57
C GLY A 207 21.98 3.12 5.69
N HIS A 208 21.18 2.06 5.75
CA HIS A 208 21.66 0.68 5.85
C HIS A 208 21.92 0.08 4.46
N SER A 209 22.86 0.67 3.70
CA SER A 209 23.06 0.37 2.28
C SER A 209 23.47 -1.08 2.01
N LEU A 210 24.32 -1.68 2.84
CA LEU A 210 24.78 -3.08 2.66
C LEU A 210 23.66 -4.08 2.95
N LYS A 211 22.94 -3.89 4.06
CA LYS A 211 21.74 -4.69 4.39
C LYS A 211 20.71 -4.59 3.28
N SER A 212 20.46 -3.38 2.79
CA SER A 212 19.54 -3.14 1.68
C SER A 212 19.96 -3.88 0.41
N LEU A 213 21.26 -3.87 0.08
CA LEU A 213 21.82 -4.61 -1.04
C LEU A 213 21.56 -6.12 -0.90
N ASP A 214 21.81 -6.69 0.28
CA ASP A 214 21.54 -8.12 0.51
C ASP A 214 20.05 -8.47 0.37
N ILE A 215 19.16 -7.61 0.88
CA ILE A 215 17.71 -7.79 0.77
C ILE A 215 17.27 -7.74 -0.71
N VAL A 216 17.74 -6.75 -1.49
CA VAL A 216 17.33 -6.66 -2.91
C VAL A 216 17.88 -7.81 -3.74
N CYS A 217 19.09 -8.31 -3.44
CA CYS A 217 19.61 -9.51 -4.08
C CYS A 217 18.72 -10.74 -3.80
N LYS A 218 18.20 -10.88 -2.57
CA LYS A 218 17.20 -11.92 -2.26
C LYS A 218 15.89 -11.70 -3.03
N ALA A 219 15.43 -10.46 -3.16
CA ALA A 219 14.25 -10.14 -3.97
C ALA A 219 14.42 -10.57 -5.43
N VAL A 220 15.57 -10.30 -6.03
CA VAL A 220 15.89 -10.68 -7.42
C VAL A 220 16.01 -12.20 -7.59
N LYS A 221 16.49 -12.91 -6.56
CA LYS A 221 16.49 -14.39 -6.56
C LYS A 221 15.06 -14.95 -6.57
N LEU A 222 14.12 -14.34 -5.85
CA LEU A 222 12.71 -14.76 -5.85
C LEU A 222 11.95 -14.34 -7.11
N ASP A 223 12.32 -13.22 -7.73
CA ASP A 223 11.75 -12.74 -8.99
C ASP A 223 12.84 -12.09 -9.85
N PRO A 224 13.42 -12.83 -10.83
CA PRO A 224 14.45 -12.32 -11.72
C PRO A 224 14.02 -11.09 -12.54
N SER A 225 12.71 -10.85 -12.70
CA SER A 225 12.21 -9.65 -13.40
C SER A 225 12.57 -8.35 -12.66
N LEU A 226 12.92 -8.43 -11.38
CA LEU A 226 13.37 -7.30 -10.55
C LEU A 226 14.86 -6.96 -10.75
N ALA A 227 15.63 -7.77 -11.49
CA ALA A 227 17.06 -7.54 -11.74
C ALA A 227 17.44 -6.11 -12.20
N PRO A 228 16.63 -5.38 -13.00
CA PRO A 228 16.93 -4.00 -13.37
C PRO A 228 17.13 -3.04 -12.18
N VAL A 229 16.58 -3.35 -11.01
CA VAL A 229 16.73 -2.51 -9.80
C VAL A 229 18.17 -2.48 -9.29
N LEU A 230 18.95 -3.55 -9.48
CA LEU A 230 20.37 -3.58 -9.13
C LEU A 230 21.19 -2.57 -9.94
N ARG A 231 20.67 -2.10 -11.08
CA ARG A 231 21.30 -1.07 -11.90
C ARG A 231 21.03 0.35 -11.39
N TRP A 232 20.21 0.55 -10.35
CA TRP A 232 19.98 1.90 -9.81
C TRP A 232 21.22 2.39 -9.07
N LYS A 233 21.50 3.70 -9.16
CA LYS A 233 22.72 4.31 -8.60
C LYS A 233 22.99 3.88 -7.16
N GLN A 234 22.00 4.02 -6.28
CA GLN A 234 22.12 3.67 -4.85
C GLN A 234 22.58 2.21 -4.59
N PHE A 235 22.21 1.26 -5.44
CA PHE A 235 22.61 -0.15 -5.29
C PHE A 235 23.99 -0.41 -5.90
N ARG A 236 24.35 0.28 -6.98
CA ARG A 236 25.72 0.23 -7.53
C ARG A 236 26.73 0.81 -6.54
N ASP A 237 26.43 1.98 -5.98
CA ASP A 237 27.28 2.62 -4.96
C ASP A 237 27.43 1.71 -3.72
N ALA A 238 26.37 0.96 -3.34
CA ALA A 238 26.45 -0.02 -2.26
C ALA A 238 27.33 -1.24 -2.59
N LEU A 239 27.32 -1.70 -3.85
CA LEU A 239 28.19 -2.78 -4.34
C LEU A 239 29.66 -2.36 -4.30
N GLU A 240 29.99 -1.15 -4.74
CA GLU A 240 31.35 -0.60 -4.68
C GLU A 240 31.85 -0.53 -3.25
N ARG A 241 31.03 -0.04 -2.31
CA ARG A 241 31.38 -0.02 -0.88
C ARG A 241 31.65 -1.42 -0.32
N ARG A 242 30.88 -2.42 -0.73
CA ARG A 242 31.10 -3.82 -0.31
C ARG A 242 32.44 -4.35 -0.83
N ALA A 243 32.79 -4.04 -2.08
CA ALA A 243 34.06 -4.45 -2.66
C ALA A 243 35.26 -3.85 -1.91
N VAL A 244 35.16 -2.57 -1.51
CA VAL A 244 36.21 -1.90 -0.71
C VAL A 244 36.37 -2.53 0.68
N GLN A 245 35.29 -3.00 1.31
CA GLN A 245 35.35 -3.64 2.64
C GLN A 245 35.93 -5.06 2.64
N GLN A 246 36.07 -5.68 1.47
CA GLN A 246 36.59 -7.05 1.33
C GLN A 246 38.09 -7.09 1.00
N VAL A 247 38.71 -5.93 0.76
CA VAL A 247 40.15 -5.75 0.55
C VAL A 247 40.80 -5.37 1.88
#